data_AF-A0A2X1D423-F1
#
_entry.id   AF-A0A2X1D423-F1
#
_cell.length_a   1.000
_cell.length_b   1.000
_cell.length_c   1.000
_cell.angle_alpha   90.00
_cell.angle_beta   90.00
_cell.angle_gamma   90.00
#
_symmetry.space_group_name_H-M   'P 1'
#
loop_
_entity.id
_entity.type
_entity.pdbx_description
1 polymer ?
#
loop_
_entity_poly.entity_id
_entity_poly.type
_entity_poly.pdbx_seq_one_letter_code
_entity_poly.pdbx_strand_id
1 'polypeptide(L)'
;MITNERQYRSTRAALDQLKASAGAPAATNVDPAFAVIARGALQSQVAELEADVALYEALKSGAQTTFSAARLADLPETLICARIARGMSQKDLADFLGLKEQQVQRYEAERYRSASLERLIEVSDALDVRIENRASLAGNGSLESVDPTAWQAFPLAEMYKRGWFEDFSGTLTQARKSADHLVPAFLRSGSARFVPAGLHRKSVRSNGAVHEPAIAAWEARVRQLAARNPPTATFDPALIDDAWIAALVALTLDADGPLKAVDHLRQIGIAFVVERHLPATLLDGAAMGSFDGYGLIGLTLRHDRLDNFWFTLLHEIGHLKLHIGPEAFAAIFDDTESPSDERHEEEADGFARNALLPVAQWDLAVSRFSRTEKAVLTDAKRFGVGPAVIAGRVRREAGDYTVLRSLVGAGEVRRQFGL
;
A
#
# COMPACT_ATOMS: atom_id res chain seq x y z
N MET A 1 28.84 -15.31 -2.54
CA MET A 1 29.78 -14.89 -3.62
C MET A 1 31.22 -14.82 -3.12
N ILE A 2 32.09 -15.58 -3.80
CA ILE A 2 33.54 -15.62 -3.66
C ILE A 2 34.16 -14.38 -4.31
N THR A 3 35.05 -13.69 -3.61
CA THR A 3 35.68 -12.45 -4.10
C THR A 3 37.15 -12.64 -4.45
N ASN A 4 37.85 -13.62 -3.87
CA ASN A 4 39.28 -13.81 -4.08
C ASN A 4 39.68 -15.29 -4.11
N GLU A 5 40.92 -15.52 -4.55
CA GLU A 5 41.49 -16.85 -4.74
C GLU A 5 41.60 -17.65 -3.42
N ARG A 6 41.79 -16.97 -2.28
CA ARG A 6 41.84 -17.63 -0.97
C ARG A 6 40.47 -18.18 -0.57
N GLN A 7 39.42 -17.38 -0.73
CA GLN A 7 38.03 -17.78 -0.52
C GLN A 7 37.64 -18.90 -1.48
N TYR A 8 38.07 -18.83 -2.75
CA TYR A 8 37.84 -19.90 -3.72
C TYR A 8 38.40 -21.24 -3.25
N ARG A 9 39.66 -21.27 -2.80
CA ARG A 9 40.30 -22.51 -2.31
C ARG A 9 39.64 -23.05 -1.04
N SER A 10 39.29 -22.18 -0.10
CA SER A 10 38.61 -22.62 1.13
C SER A 10 37.19 -23.12 0.85
N THR A 11 36.44 -22.44 -0.02
CA THR A 11 35.08 -22.83 -0.41
C THR A 11 35.11 -24.15 -1.18
N ARG A 12 36.08 -24.36 -2.07
CA ARG A 12 36.25 -25.62 -2.80
C ARG A 12 36.62 -26.78 -1.87
N ALA A 13 37.55 -26.58 -0.93
CA ALA A 13 37.89 -27.59 0.07
C ALA A 13 36.70 -27.94 0.99
N ALA A 14 35.93 -26.93 1.41
CA ALA A 14 34.71 -27.12 2.20
C ALA A 14 33.63 -27.85 1.40
N LEU A 15 33.47 -27.52 0.12
CA LEU A 15 32.56 -28.19 -0.80
C LEU A 15 32.92 -29.67 -0.97
N ASP A 16 34.21 -29.99 -1.15
CA ASP A 16 34.69 -31.37 -1.26
C ASP A 16 34.42 -32.16 0.03
N GLN A 17 34.64 -31.54 1.20
CA GLN A 17 34.34 -32.15 2.51
C GLN A 17 32.83 -32.36 2.73
N LEU A 18 31.99 -31.40 2.32
CA LEU A 18 30.53 -31.48 2.42
C LEU A 18 29.97 -32.54 1.46
N LYS A 19 30.49 -32.63 0.23
CA LYS A 19 30.14 -33.69 -0.74
C LYS A 19 30.52 -35.08 -0.24
N ALA A 20 31.71 -35.22 0.36
CA ALA A 20 32.14 -36.48 0.98
C ALA A 20 31.23 -36.87 2.16
N SER A 21 30.78 -35.90 2.96
CA SER A 21 29.84 -36.12 4.07
C SER A 21 28.42 -36.43 3.59
N ALA A 22 27.98 -35.83 2.49
CA ALA A 22 26.65 -36.06 1.90
C ALA A 22 26.50 -37.46 1.29
N GLY A 23 27.60 -38.06 0.83
CA GLY A 23 27.66 -39.41 0.29
C GLY A 23 27.85 -40.52 1.33
N ALA A 24 28.10 -40.19 2.59
CA ALA A 24 28.29 -41.18 3.66
C ALA A 24 26.93 -41.77 4.13
N PRO A 25 26.85 -43.08 4.43
CA PRO A 25 25.62 -43.71 4.92
C PRO A 25 25.21 -43.12 6.28
N ALA A 26 23.91 -42.90 6.47
CA ALA A 26 23.38 -42.36 7.72
C ALA A 26 23.74 -43.28 8.91
N ALA A 27 24.16 -42.71 10.03
CA ALA A 27 24.43 -43.47 11.25
C ALA A 27 23.17 -44.24 11.69
N THR A 28 23.33 -45.51 12.07
CA THR A 28 22.26 -46.49 12.32
C THR A 28 21.30 -46.16 13.47
N ASN A 29 21.52 -45.06 14.22
CA ASN A 29 20.79 -44.69 15.44
C ASN A 29 20.06 -43.33 15.36
N VAL A 30 19.81 -42.80 14.15
CA VAL A 30 19.13 -41.51 13.98
C VAL A 30 17.71 -41.72 13.43
N ASP A 31 16.75 -40.98 13.96
CA ASP A 31 15.37 -40.96 13.48
C ASP A 31 15.32 -40.69 11.94
N PRO A 32 14.62 -41.52 11.15
CA PRO A 32 14.54 -41.36 9.70
C PRO A 32 14.12 -39.97 9.23
N ALA A 33 13.23 -39.27 9.96
CA ALA A 33 12.80 -37.92 9.61
C ALA A 33 13.92 -36.90 9.82
N PHE A 34 14.70 -37.04 10.89
CA PHE A 34 15.83 -36.17 11.19
C PHE A 34 16.97 -36.36 10.19
N ALA A 35 17.19 -37.60 9.72
CA ALA A 35 18.16 -37.91 8.68
C ALA A 35 17.80 -37.28 7.31
N VAL A 36 16.51 -37.19 6.96
CA VAL A 36 16.04 -36.52 5.74
C VAL A 36 16.24 -35.00 5.82
N ILE A 37 15.90 -34.38 6.95
CA ILE A 37 16.08 -32.94 7.17
C ILE A 37 17.57 -32.56 7.14
N ALA A 38 18.42 -33.33 7.84
CA ALA A 38 19.86 -33.10 7.87
C ALA A 38 20.48 -33.21 6.46
N ARG A 39 20.04 -34.20 5.66
CA ARG A 39 20.49 -34.36 4.27
C ARG A 39 20.03 -33.20 3.38
N GLY A 40 18.79 -32.73 3.53
CA GLY A 40 18.26 -31.59 2.78
C GLY A 40 19.01 -30.29 3.09
N ALA A 41 19.33 -30.04 4.35
CA ALA A 41 20.13 -28.89 4.76
C ALA A 41 21.55 -28.95 4.16
N LEU A 42 22.19 -30.12 4.21
CA LEU A 42 23.53 -30.32 3.64
C LEU A 42 23.53 -30.16 2.11
N GLN A 43 22.50 -30.66 1.41
CA GLN A 43 22.34 -30.50 -0.03
C GLN A 43 22.13 -29.03 -0.45
N SER A 44 21.35 -28.28 0.32
CA SER A 44 21.17 -26.84 0.10
C SER A 44 22.49 -26.08 0.23
N GLN A 45 23.28 -26.41 1.25
CA GLN A 45 24.60 -25.80 1.46
C GLN A 45 25.60 -26.16 0.35
N VAL A 46 25.57 -27.41 -0.14
CA VAL A 46 26.37 -27.84 -1.29
C VAL A 46 26.00 -27.05 -2.55
N ALA A 47 24.70 -26.91 -2.84
CA ALA A 47 24.23 -26.19 -4.03
C ALA A 47 24.62 -24.69 -4.01
N GLU A 48 24.57 -24.05 -2.84
CA GLU A 48 24.99 -22.66 -2.67
C GLU A 48 26.49 -22.47 -2.93
N LEU A 49 27.32 -23.33 -2.35
CA LEU A 49 28.77 -23.28 -2.55
C LEU A 49 29.17 -23.65 -3.99
N GLU A 50 28.43 -24.57 -4.64
CA GLU A 50 28.60 -24.87 -6.07
C GLU A 50 28.29 -23.68 -6.96
N ALA A 51 27.19 -22.97 -6.70
CA ALA A 51 26.82 -21.78 -7.47
C ALA A 51 27.87 -20.66 -7.31
N ASP A 52 28.38 -20.46 -6.11
CA ASP A 52 29.43 -19.49 -5.81
C ASP A 52 30.76 -19.83 -6.52
N VAL A 53 31.14 -21.11 -6.54
CA VAL A 53 32.33 -21.62 -7.25
C VAL A 53 32.15 -21.46 -8.76
N ALA A 54 31.01 -21.85 -9.31
CA ALA A 54 30.71 -21.76 -10.74
C ALA A 54 30.71 -20.31 -11.22
N LEU A 55 30.12 -19.39 -10.44
CA LEU A 55 30.15 -17.94 -10.73
C LEU A 55 31.59 -17.42 -10.74
N TYR A 56 32.41 -17.76 -9.74
CA TYR A 56 33.79 -17.32 -9.68
C TYR A 56 34.64 -17.84 -10.85
N GLU A 57 34.44 -19.11 -11.24
CA GLU A 57 35.12 -19.71 -12.40
C GLU A 57 34.68 -19.08 -13.71
N ALA A 58 33.37 -18.81 -13.88
CA ALA A 58 32.82 -18.14 -15.06
C ALA A 58 33.39 -16.72 -15.20
N LEU A 59 33.46 -15.96 -14.11
CA LEU A 59 34.08 -14.64 -14.10
C LEU A 59 35.57 -14.74 -14.45
N LYS A 60 36.32 -15.62 -13.79
CA LYS A 60 37.77 -15.79 -14.02
C LYS A 60 38.11 -16.25 -15.44
N SER A 61 37.20 -16.96 -16.11
CA SER A 61 37.37 -17.37 -17.51
C SER A 61 37.25 -16.23 -18.52
N GLY A 62 36.79 -15.05 -18.09
CA GLY A 62 36.54 -13.90 -18.96
C GLY A 62 35.35 -14.06 -19.91
N ALA A 63 34.56 -15.14 -19.78
CA ALA A 63 33.42 -15.45 -20.64
C ALA A 63 32.24 -14.48 -20.45
N GLN A 64 32.21 -13.72 -19.34
CA GLN A 64 31.16 -12.76 -19.02
C GLN A 64 31.71 -11.33 -19.06
N THR A 65 31.23 -10.55 -20.03
CA THR A 65 31.63 -9.16 -20.26
C THR A 65 30.51 -8.15 -19.99
N THR A 66 29.29 -8.65 -19.73
CA THR A 66 28.12 -7.84 -19.40
C THR A 66 27.63 -8.22 -18.00
N PHE A 67 27.50 -7.20 -17.15
CA PHE A 67 27.02 -7.31 -15.79
C PHE A 67 25.79 -6.42 -15.65
N SER A 68 24.66 -6.99 -15.25
CA SER A 68 23.41 -6.24 -15.08
C SER A 68 23.16 -6.04 -13.59
N ALA A 69 23.05 -4.79 -13.15
CA ALA A 69 22.53 -4.44 -11.83
C ALA A 69 21.05 -4.04 -11.99
N ALA A 70 20.14 -4.79 -11.36
CA ALA A 70 18.72 -4.47 -11.40
C ALA A 70 18.36 -3.25 -10.53
N ARG A 71 19.13 -3.00 -9.48
CA ARG A 71 18.98 -1.86 -8.56
C ARG A 71 20.33 -1.20 -8.29
N LEU A 72 20.29 0.06 -7.86
CA LEU A 72 21.52 0.78 -7.45
C LEU A 72 22.29 0.05 -6.34
N ALA A 73 21.58 -0.65 -5.44
CA ALA A 73 22.18 -1.44 -4.37
C ALA A 73 22.98 -2.67 -4.87
N ASP A 74 22.72 -3.12 -6.09
CA ASP A 74 23.40 -4.28 -6.70
C ASP A 74 24.66 -3.86 -7.49
N LEU A 75 24.84 -2.55 -7.72
CA LEU A 75 25.95 -1.97 -8.47
C LEU A 75 27.33 -2.26 -7.85
N PRO A 76 27.52 -2.21 -6.52
CA PRO A 76 28.77 -2.61 -5.88
C PRO A 76 29.23 -4.04 -6.20
N GLU A 77 28.29 -4.98 -6.32
CA GLU A 77 28.61 -6.38 -6.61
C GLU A 77 29.09 -6.54 -8.06
N THR A 78 28.53 -5.75 -9.00
CA THR A 78 29.00 -5.73 -10.39
C THR A 78 30.45 -5.27 -10.52
N LEU A 79 30.93 -4.37 -9.65
CA LEU A 79 32.34 -3.93 -9.66
C LEU A 79 33.27 -5.06 -9.20
N ILE A 80 32.87 -5.88 -8.23
CA ILE A 80 33.63 -7.05 -7.80
C ILE A 80 33.69 -8.08 -8.94
N CYS A 81 32.55 -8.34 -9.57
CA CYS A 81 32.46 -9.22 -10.73
C CYS A 81 33.34 -8.72 -11.89
N ALA A 82 33.27 -7.43 -12.20
CA ALA A 82 34.08 -6.80 -13.23
C ALA A 82 35.58 -6.91 -12.93
N ARG A 83 36.02 -6.69 -11.68
CA ARG A 83 37.42 -6.90 -11.28
C ARG A 83 37.88 -8.33 -11.54
N ILE A 84 37.10 -9.31 -11.10
CA ILE A 84 37.44 -10.73 -11.28
C ILE A 84 37.46 -11.09 -12.77
N ALA A 85 36.50 -10.60 -13.55
CA ALA A 85 36.42 -10.81 -15.00
C ALA A 85 37.56 -10.15 -15.78
N ARG A 86 38.08 -9.03 -15.29
CA ARG A 86 39.30 -8.36 -15.79
C ARG A 86 40.59 -9.06 -15.34
N GLY A 87 40.49 -10.11 -14.51
CA GLY A 87 41.64 -10.86 -14.01
C GLY A 87 42.48 -10.11 -12.97
N MET A 88 41.99 -8.98 -12.45
CA MET A 88 42.72 -8.17 -11.46
C MET A 88 42.55 -8.76 -10.07
N SER A 89 43.64 -8.85 -9.30
CA SER A 89 43.55 -9.14 -7.86
C SER A 89 43.12 -7.89 -7.08
N GLN A 90 42.72 -8.08 -5.81
CA GLN A 90 42.43 -6.97 -4.91
C GLN A 90 43.65 -6.06 -4.69
N LYS A 91 44.86 -6.64 -4.78
CA LYS A 91 46.12 -5.89 -4.76
C LYS A 91 46.31 -5.06 -6.02
N ASP A 92 46.08 -5.63 -7.20
CA ASP A 92 46.25 -4.91 -8.46
C ASP A 92 45.29 -3.72 -8.56
N LEU A 93 44.04 -3.90 -8.11
CA LEU A 93 43.09 -2.79 -8.02
C LEU A 93 43.53 -1.74 -7.00
N ALA A 94 44.09 -2.15 -5.86
CA ALA A 94 44.61 -1.22 -4.86
C ALA A 94 45.80 -0.41 -5.39
N ASP A 95 46.75 -1.06 -6.05
CA ASP A 95 47.93 -0.44 -6.64
C ASP A 95 47.52 0.57 -7.74
N PHE A 96 46.54 0.22 -8.58
CA PHE A 96 46.01 1.11 -9.60
C PHE A 96 45.31 2.35 -9.03
N LEU A 97 44.62 2.19 -7.89
CA LEU A 97 43.92 3.28 -7.19
C LEU A 97 44.82 4.06 -6.22
N GLY A 98 46.09 3.69 -6.06
CA GLY A 98 46.99 4.30 -5.06
C GLY A 98 46.59 4.01 -3.60
N LEU A 99 45.93 2.88 -3.36
CA LEU A 99 45.41 2.45 -2.06
C LEU A 99 46.21 1.31 -1.47
N LYS A 100 46.06 1.09 -0.16
CA LYS A 100 46.55 -0.13 0.49
C LYS A 100 45.64 -1.30 0.14
N GLU A 101 46.20 -2.47 -0.14
CA GLU A 101 45.43 -3.71 -0.42
C GLU A 101 44.36 -4.00 0.65
N GLN A 102 44.70 -3.82 1.93
CA GLN A 102 43.78 -4.01 3.06
C GLN A 102 42.50 -3.16 2.94
N GLN A 103 42.60 -1.98 2.29
CA GLN A 103 41.48 -1.08 2.10
C GLN A 103 40.49 -1.61 1.06
N VAL A 104 40.99 -2.17 -0.06
CA VAL A 104 40.17 -2.82 -1.09
C VAL A 104 39.56 -4.12 -0.56
N GLN A 105 40.32 -4.91 0.21
CA GLN A 105 39.81 -6.10 0.89
C GLN A 105 38.63 -5.78 1.82
N ARG A 106 38.73 -4.71 2.61
CA ARG A 106 37.63 -4.25 3.48
C ARG A 106 36.42 -3.85 2.64
N TYR A 107 36.63 -3.08 1.57
CA TYR A 107 35.54 -2.69 0.69
C TYR A 107 34.82 -3.90 0.10
N GLU A 108 35.51 -4.85 -0.50
CA GLU A 108 34.84 -6.01 -1.13
C GLU A 108 34.17 -6.95 -0.11
N ALA A 109 34.78 -7.12 1.08
CA ALA A 109 34.17 -7.88 2.17
C ALA A 109 32.82 -7.27 2.60
N GLU A 110 32.74 -5.95 2.62
CA GLU A 110 31.53 -5.20 2.95
C GLU A 110 30.64 -4.91 1.73
N ARG A 111 30.98 -5.40 0.53
CA ARG A 111 30.29 -5.08 -0.74
C ARG A 111 30.25 -3.58 -1.03
N TYR A 112 31.39 -2.92 -0.81
CA TYR A 112 31.63 -1.48 -0.89
C TYR A 112 30.62 -0.63 -0.10
N ARG A 113 29.89 -1.19 0.87
CA ARG A 113 28.93 -0.45 1.71
C ARG A 113 29.56 0.69 2.51
N SER A 114 30.87 0.60 2.81
CA SER A 114 31.65 1.66 3.49
C SER A 114 32.46 2.55 2.54
N ALA A 115 32.38 2.33 1.22
CA ALA A 115 33.08 3.15 0.24
C ALA A 115 32.24 4.39 -0.12
N SER A 116 32.88 5.53 -0.35
CA SER A 116 32.20 6.71 -0.88
C SER A 116 31.77 6.48 -2.33
N LEU A 117 30.79 7.26 -2.81
CA LEU A 117 30.40 7.24 -4.22
C LEU A 117 31.58 7.61 -5.14
N GLU A 118 32.39 8.58 -4.74
CA GLU A 118 33.63 8.94 -5.44
C GLU A 118 34.56 7.73 -5.59
N ARG A 119 34.72 6.93 -4.52
CA ARG A 119 35.50 5.68 -4.58
C ARG A 119 34.90 4.65 -5.53
N LEU A 120 33.57 4.55 -5.61
CA LEU A 120 32.90 3.66 -6.56
C LEU A 120 33.12 4.10 -8.01
N ILE A 121 33.13 5.42 -8.27
CA ILE A 121 33.45 5.99 -9.57
C ILE A 121 34.90 5.69 -9.93
N GLU A 122 35.86 5.96 -9.03
CA GLU A 122 37.28 5.64 -9.22
C GLU A 122 37.50 4.15 -9.55
N VAL A 123 36.81 3.26 -8.83
CA VAL A 123 36.85 1.81 -9.07
C VAL A 123 36.23 1.46 -10.43
N SER A 124 35.09 2.05 -10.78
CA SER A 124 34.42 1.84 -12.07
C SER A 124 35.30 2.27 -13.24
N ASP A 125 35.96 3.43 -13.12
CA ASP A 125 36.88 3.97 -14.11
C ASP A 125 38.15 3.11 -14.22
N ALA A 126 38.70 2.69 -13.07
CA ALA A 126 39.85 1.79 -13.02
C ALA A 126 39.57 0.42 -13.66
N LEU A 127 38.33 -0.05 -13.57
CA LEU A 127 37.88 -1.30 -14.19
C LEU A 127 37.35 -1.11 -15.62
N ASP A 128 37.30 0.14 -16.10
CA ASP A 128 36.75 0.52 -17.41
C ASP A 128 35.36 -0.10 -17.62
N VAL A 129 34.50 0.08 -16.61
CA VAL A 129 33.11 -0.37 -16.62
C VAL A 129 32.23 0.80 -17.06
N ARG A 130 31.63 0.68 -18.25
CA ARG A 130 30.62 1.63 -18.70
C ARG A 130 29.27 1.29 -18.07
N ILE A 131 28.82 2.13 -17.15
CA ILE A 131 27.51 2.03 -16.51
C ILE A 131 26.53 2.95 -17.25
N GLU A 132 25.69 2.38 -18.10
CA GLU A 132 24.61 3.10 -18.76
C GLU A 132 23.37 3.11 -17.85
N ASN A 133 23.24 4.13 -17.00
CA ASN A 133 22.09 4.29 -16.11
C ASN A 133 21.02 5.18 -16.75
N ARG A 134 19.80 4.64 -16.89
CA ARG A 134 18.60 5.44 -17.11
C ARG A 134 17.92 5.67 -15.75
N ALA A 135 18.24 6.78 -15.09
CA ALA A 135 17.61 7.17 -13.83
C ALA A 135 16.29 7.91 -14.09
N SER A 136 15.21 7.46 -13.45
CA SER A 136 13.94 8.16 -13.40
C SER A 136 13.48 8.26 -11.96
N LEU A 137 13.11 9.46 -11.51
CA LEU A 137 12.56 9.70 -10.17
C LEU A 137 11.17 9.09 -10.05
N ALA A 138 10.96 8.32 -8.98
CA ALA A 138 9.65 7.89 -8.52
C ALA A 138 9.60 8.09 -7.00
N GLY A 139 8.82 9.07 -6.51
CA GLY A 139 8.62 9.31 -5.06
C GLY A 139 8.97 10.71 -4.55
N ASN A 140 8.59 11.01 -3.29
CA ASN A 140 8.58 12.33 -2.64
C ASN A 140 9.58 12.50 -1.46
N GLY A 141 10.58 11.63 -1.32
CA GLY A 141 11.70 11.87 -0.40
C GLY A 141 11.64 11.19 0.97
N SER A 142 10.73 10.23 1.22
CA SER A 142 10.90 9.26 2.31
C SER A 142 11.47 7.93 1.79
N LEU A 143 12.37 7.31 2.57
CA LEU A 143 12.95 6.00 2.30
C LEU A 143 12.29 4.97 3.22
N GLU A 144 11.64 3.97 2.63
CA GLU A 144 11.00 2.87 3.37
C GLU A 144 11.63 1.52 3.02
N SER A 145 11.63 0.60 4.00
CA SER A 145 12.14 -0.75 3.82
C SER A 145 11.20 -1.57 2.92
N VAL A 146 11.76 -2.18 1.87
CA VAL A 146 10.99 -3.00 0.91
C VAL A 146 11.31 -4.48 1.16
N ASP A 147 10.38 -5.21 1.77
CA ASP A 147 10.35 -6.68 1.76
C ASP A 147 9.78 -7.15 0.40
N PRO A 148 10.55 -7.89 -0.43
CA PRO A 148 10.08 -8.39 -1.72
C PRO A 148 8.86 -9.33 -1.64
N THR A 149 8.62 -9.97 -0.50
CA THR A 149 7.46 -10.86 -0.30
C THR A 149 6.17 -10.11 0.04
N ALA A 150 6.27 -8.85 0.48
CA ALA A 150 5.13 -8.01 0.84
C ALA A 150 4.10 -7.87 -0.30
N TRP A 151 4.57 -7.88 -1.56
CA TRP A 151 3.72 -7.74 -2.75
C TRP A 151 2.80 -8.95 -2.99
N GLN A 152 3.17 -10.13 -2.49
CA GLN A 152 2.35 -11.33 -2.62
C GLN A 152 1.13 -11.31 -1.71
N ALA A 153 1.16 -10.51 -0.65
CA ALA A 153 0.02 -10.35 0.25
C ALA A 153 -1.14 -9.60 -0.43
N PHE A 154 -0.90 -8.80 -1.47
CA PHE A 154 -1.95 -8.06 -2.18
C PHE A 154 -2.99 -8.99 -2.87
N PRO A 155 -4.27 -8.58 -2.97
CA PRO A 155 -5.32 -9.37 -3.60
C PRO A 155 -5.24 -9.36 -5.14
N LEU A 156 -4.09 -9.78 -5.68
CA LEU A 156 -3.71 -9.72 -7.10
C LEU A 156 -4.76 -10.32 -8.05
N ALA A 157 -5.38 -11.43 -7.64
CA ALA A 157 -6.39 -12.08 -8.46
C ALA A 157 -7.63 -11.21 -8.66
N GLU A 158 -8.06 -10.51 -7.61
CA GLU A 158 -9.21 -9.61 -7.68
C GLU A 158 -8.85 -8.33 -8.42
N MET A 159 -7.67 -7.75 -8.16
CA MET A 159 -7.16 -6.58 -8.89
C MET A 159 -7.07 -6.85 -10.40
N TYR A 160 -6.51 -7.99 -10.79
CA TYR A 160 -6.42 -8.42 -12.20
C TYR A 160 -7.81 -8.63 -12.81
N LYS A 161 -8.71 -9.35 -12.12
CA LYS A 161 -10.08 -9.61 -12.59
C LYS A 161 -10.87 -8.31 -12.81
N ARG A 162 -10.62 -7.28 -12.00
CA ARG A 162 -11.23 -5.95 -12.13
C ARG A 162 -10.53 -5.04 -13.14
N GLY A 163 -9.47 -5.52 -13.80
CA GLY A 163 -8.73 -4.75 -14.79
C GLY A 163 -7.95 -3.58 -14.20
N TRP A 164 -7.50 -3.66 -12.96
CA TRP A 164 -6.75 -2.58 -12.29
C TRP A 164 -5.32 -2.39 -12.86
N PHE A 165 -4.80 -3.38 -13.57
CA PHE A 165 -3.51 -3.33 -14.26
C PHE A 165 -3.71 -3.01 -15.75
N GLU A 166 -4.03 -1.75 -16.06
CA GLU A 166 -4.48 -1.34 -17.41
C GLU A 166 -3.41 -1.55 -18.50
N ASP A 167 -2.12 -1.43 -18.16
CA ASP A 167 -1.00 -1.65 -19.09
C ASP A 167 -0.52 -3.11 -19.17
N PHE A 168 -1.18 -4.05 -18.48
CA PHE A 168 -0.78 -5.45 -18.42
C PHE A 168 -1.66 -6.35 -19.30
N SER A 169 -1.06 -7.00 -20.30
CA SER A 169 -1.76 -7.87 -21.26
C SER A 169 -1.51 -9.38 -21.07
N GLY A 170 -1.01 -9.80 -19.90
CA GLY A 170 -0.72 -11.21 -19.60
C GLY A 170 -1.85 -11.95 -18.88
N THR A 171 -1.63 -13.22 -18.57
CA THR A 171 -2.55 -14.06 -17.76
C THR A 171 -2.43 -13.78 -16.26
N LEU A 172 -3.42 -14.22 -15.46
CA LEU A 172 -3.35 -14.12 -13.99
C LEU A 172 -2.09 -14.80 -13.40
N THR A 173 -1.65 -15.92 -13.96
CA THR A 173 -0.43 -16.62 -13.53
C THR A 173 0.81 -15.76 -13.77
N GLN A 174 0.87 -15.07 -14.91
CA GLN A 174 1.93 -14.11 -15.20
C GLN A 174 1.84 -12.92 -14.24
N ALA A 175 0.65 -12.35 -14.01
CA ALA A 175 0.47 -11.25 -13.06
C ALA A 175 0.98 -11.58 -11.64
N ARG A 176 0.75 -12.82 -11.16
CA ARG A 176 1.27 -13.29 -9.86
C ARG A 176 2.80 -13.38 -9.81
N LYS A 177 3.42 -13.88 -10.89
CA LYS A 177 4.90 -13.92 -11.00
C LYS A 177 5.52 -12.52 -11.12
N SER A 178 4.70 -11.57 -11.53
CA SER A 178 5.02 -10.17 -11.81
C SER A 178 4.60 -9.22 -10.69
N ALA A 179 4.22 -9.73 -9.52
CA ALA A 179 3.68 -8.93 -8.42
C ALA A 179 4.65 -7.85 -7.92
N ASP A 180 5.94 -8.16 -7.92
CA ASP A 180 7.05 -7.32 -7.50
C ASP A 180 7.20 -6.03 -8.32
N HIS A 181 6.70 -5.99 -9.56
CA HIS A 181 6.65 -4.77 -10.36
C HIS A 181 5.24 -4.24 -10.57
N LEU A 182 4.24 -5.11 -10.72
CA LEU A 182 2.85 -4.69 -10.96
C LEU A 182 2.27 -3.95 -9.76
N VAL A 183 2.48 -4.45 -8.53
CA VAL A 183 1.92 -3.80 -7.33
C VAL A 183 2.61 -2.46 -7.08
N PRO A 184 3.95 -2.34 -7.08
CA PRO A 184 4.57 -1.02 -6.92
C PRO A 184 4.22 -0.04 -8.04
N ALA A 185 4.14 -0.49 -9.29
CA ALA A 185 3.72 0.37 -10.41
C ALA A 185 2.27 0.86 -10.22
N PHE A 186 1.36 -0.02 -9.83
CA PHE A 186 -0.03 0.32 -9.53
C PHE A 186 -0.14 1.29 -8.34
N LEU A 187 0.59 1.04 -7.26
CA LEU A 187 0.58 1.92 -6.09
C LEU A 187 1.11 3.33 -6.42
N ARG A 188 2.13 3.43 -7.28
CA ARG A 188 2.69 4.71 -7.75
C ARG A 188 1.81 5.43 -8.78
N SER A 189 1.00 4.73 -9.57
CA SER A 189 0.17 5.40 -10.60
C SER A 189 -0.98 6.22 -9.99
N GLY A 190 -1.31 6.03 -8.71
CA GLY A 190 -2.28 6.86 -7.98
C GLY A 190 -1.72 8.16 -7.43
N SER A 191 -0.39 8.35 -7.44
CA SER A 191 0.32 9.59 -7.12
C SER A 191 1.82 9.33 -7.30
N ALA A 192 2.53 10.18 -8.06
CA ALA A 192 3.99 10.11 -8.20
C ALA A 192 4.76 10.23 -6.85
N ARG A 193 4.04 10.56 -5.78
CA ARG A 193 4.51 10.74 -4.41
C ARG A 193 4.00 9.67 -3.44
N PHE A 194 3.36 8.60 -3.93
CA PHE A 194 2.95 7.49 -3.08
C PHE A 194 4.17 6.69 -2.63
N VAL A 195 4.54 6.88 -1.36
CA VAL A 195 5.39 5.96 -0.62
C VAL A 195 4.43 5.20 0.30
N PRO A 196 4.38 3.86 0.26
CA PRO A 196 3.50 3.07 1.11
C PRO A 196 3.99 3.09 2.56
N ALA A 197 3.94 4.27 3.20
CA ALA A 197 4.15 4.43 4.62
C ALA A 197 3.30 3.37 5.32
N GLY A 198 4.00 2.57 6.13
CA GLY A 198 3.58 1.24 6.56
C GLY A 198 2.08 1.17 6.79
N LEU A 199 1.39 0.45 5.91
CA LEU A 199 0.05 -0.11 6.10
C LEU A 199 -0.86 0.75 6.99
N HIS A 200 -1.18 1.96 6.53
CA HIS A 200 -2.10 2.84 7.26
C HIS A 200 -3.45 2.14 7.48
N ARG A 201 -3.74 1.82 8.74
CA ARG A 201 -5.08 1.48 9.20
C ARG A 201 -5.91 2.76 9.28
N LYS A 202 -6.97 2.81 8.48
CA LYS A 202 -8.15 3.62 8.77
C LYS A 202 -9.25 2.73 9.31
N SER A 203 -10.13 3.32 10.11
CA SER A 203 -11.03 2.59 10.98
C SER A 203 -11.84 1.52 10.26
N VAL A 204 -11.68 0.31 10.74
CA VAL A 204 -12.56 -0.80 10.40
C VAL A 204 -13.40 -1.03 11.65
N ARG A 205 -14.72 -0.81 11.54
CA ARG A 205 -15.70 -0.96 12.63
C ARG A 205 -15.95 -2.41 13.07
N SER A 206 -14.96 -3.31 12.99
CA SER A 206 -15.19 -4.73 13.28
C SER A 206 -13.94 -5.48 13.73
N ASN A 207 -14.11 -6.34 14.74
CA ASN A 207 -13.13 -7.24 15.38
C ASN A 207 -12.51 -8.34 14.47
N GLY A 208 -12.49 -8.16 13.15
CA GLY A 208 -11.88 -9.10 12.20
C GLY A 208 -10.43 -8.74 11.89
N ALA A 209 -9.58 -9.74 11.61
CA ALA A 209 -8.23 -9.50 11.09
C ALA A 209 -8.32 -8.75 9.75
N VAL A 210 -7.90 -7.48 9.76
CA VAL A 210 -7.99 -6.57 8.62
C VAL A 210 -6.90 -6.92 7.61
N HIS A 211 -7.27 -7.03 6.33
CA HIS A 211 -6.32 -7.30 5.27
C HIS A 211 -5.70 -5.99 4.73
N GLU A 212 -4.71 -5.46 5.44
CA GLU A 212 -4.10 -4.15 5.18
C GLU A 212 -3.60 -3.96 3.72
N PRO A 213 -2.96 -4.93 3.04
CA PRO A 213 -2.59 -4.78 1.62
C PRO A 213 -3.79 -4.59 0.68
N ALA A 214 -4.97 -5.10 1.06
CA ALA A 214 -6.18 -4.92 0.27
C ALA A 214 -6.78 -3.53 0.48
N ILE A 215 -6.63 -2.94 1.67
CA ILE A 215 -6.99 -1.54 1.92
C ILE A 215 -6.07 -0.62 1.11
N ALA A 216 -4.76 -0.82 1.20
CA ALA A 216 -3.80 -0.03 0.43
C ALA A 216 -4.06 -0.09 -1.08
N ALA A 217 -4.37 -1.28 -1.61
CA ALA A 217 -4.73 -1.45 -3.01
C ALA A 217 -6.01 -0.68 -3.38
N TRP A 218 -7.03 -0.73 -2.52
CA TRP A 218 -8.29 -0.02 -2.74
C TRP A 218 -8.10 1.49 -2.69
N GLU A 219 -7.36 2.02 -1.71
CA GLU A 219 -7.07 3.46 -1.61
C GLU A 219 -6.27 3.95 -2.83
N ALA A 220 -5.28 3.19 -3.29
CA ALA A 220 -4.54 3.50 -4.50
C ALA A 220 -5.45 3.55 -5.73
N ARG A 221 -6.40 2.61 -5.86
CA ARG A 221 -7.40 2.64 -6.94
C ARG A 221 -8.26 3.89 -6.87
N VAL A 222 -8.77 4.23 -5.69
CA VAL A 222 -9.61 5.41 -5.47
C VAL A 222 -8.87 6.68 -5.87
N ARG A 223 -7.59 6.80 -5.50
CA ARG A 223 -6.74 7.93 -5.90
C ARG A 223 -6.53 8.00 -7.41
N GLN A 224 -6.22 6.87 -8.06
CA GLN A 224 -6.08 6.81 -9.52
C GLN A 224 -7.37 7.27 -10.24
N LEU A 225 -8.53 6.83 -9.76
CA LEU A 225 -9.82 7.21 -10.34
C LEU A 225 -10.10 8.70 -10.14
N ALA A 226 -9.80 9.25 -8.97
CA ALA A 226 -9.94 10.69 -8.71
C ALA A 226 -9.01 11.53 -9.60
N ALA A 227 -7.77 11.09 -9.79
CA ALA A 227 -6.78 11.78 -10.61
C ALA A 227 -7.15 11.85 -12.10
N ARG A 228 -8.06 11.00 -12.60
CA ARG A 228 -8.58 11.07 -13.97
C ARG A 228 -9.49 12.28 -14.20
N ASN A 229 -10.14 12.77 -13.15
CA ASN A 229 -11.07 13.88 -13.23
C ASN A 229 -11.01 14.75 -11.96
N PRO A 230 -9.86 15.38 -11.67
CA PRO A 230 -9.67 16.15 -10.45
C PRO A 230 -10.61 17.37 -10.41
N PRO A 231 -11.07 17.81 -9.24
CA PRO A 231 -11.72 19.10 -9.07
C PRO A 231 -10.80 20.24 -9.50
N THR A 232 -11.38 21.33 -10.00
CA THR A 232 -10.62 22.54 -10.37
C THR A 232 -10.37 23.46 -9.17
N ALA A 233 -11.19 23.35 -8.12
CA ALA A 233 -11.04 24.12 -6.90
C ALA A 233 -10.07 23.43 -5.92
N THR A 234 -9.27 24.23 -5.22
CA THR A 234 -8.48 23.76 -4.07
C THR A 234 -9.40 23.53 -2.89
N PHE A 235 -9.20 22.44 -2.17
CA PHE A 235 -9.94 22.14 -0.95
C PHE A 235 -9.45 23.01 0.21
N ASP A 236 -10.40 23.64 0.88
CA ASP A 236 -10.18 24.34 2.14
C ASP A 236 -11.21 23.81 3.17
N PRO A 237 -10.75 23.19 4.28
CA PRO A 237 -11.64 22.76 5.35
C PRO A 237 -12.54 23.88 5.89
N ALA A 238 -12.14 25.15 5.81
CA ALA A 238 -12.95 26.28 6.26
C ALA A 238 -14.26 26.44 5.46
N LEU A 239 -14.32 25.96 4.21
CA LEU A 239 -15.52 26.02 3.36
C LEU A 239 -16.64 25.07 3.79
N ILE A 240 -16.33 24.05 4.60
CA ILE A 240 -17.33 23.19 5.23
C ILE A 240 -17.86 23.92 6.47
N ASP A 241 -18.74 24.88 6.28
CA ASP A 241 -19.45 25.60 7.33
C ASP A 241 -20.88 25.06 7.55
N ASP A 242 -21.60 25.58 8.54
CA ASP A 242 -22.96 25.13 8.86
C ASP A 242 -23.94 25.31 7.69
N ALA A 243 -23.77 26.35 6.88
CA ALA A 243 -24.63 26.60 5.72
C ALA A 243 -24.36 25.58 4.60
N TRP A 244 -23.10 25.27 4.34
CA TRP A 244 -22.69 24.25 3.40
C TRP A 244 -23.16 22.85 3.82
N ILE A 245 -23.04 22.53 5.11
CA ILE A 245 -23.53 21.27 5.68
C ILE A 245 -25.06 21.19 5.55
N ALA A 246 -25.79 22.25 5.91
CA ALA A 246 -27.24 22.29 5.79
C ALA A 246 -27.70 22.10 4.34
N ALA A 247 -27.00 22.70 3.37
CA ALA A 247 -27.28 22.51 1.95
C ALA A 247 -27.05 21.05 1.51
N LEU A 248 -25.96 20.41 1.95
CA LEU A 248 -25.69 19.00 1.69
C LEU A 248 -26.76 18.08 2.30
N VAL A 249 -27.15 18.34 3.55
CA VAL A 249 -28.16 17.54 4.27
C VAL A 249 -29.54 17.70 3.62
N ALA A 250 -29.87 18.86 3.06
CA ALA A 250 -31.12 19.07 2.32
C ALA A 250 -31.23 18.12 1.09
N LEU A 251 -30.10 17.72 0.49
CA LEU A 251 -30.09 16.76 -0.63
C LEU A 251 -30.57 15.36 -0.22
N THR A 252 -30.68 15.05 1.08
CA THR A 252 -31.27 13.80 1.56
C THR A 252 -32.75 13.65 1.20
N LEU A 253 -33.43 14.75 0.86
CA LEU A 253 -34.83 14.78 0.43
C LEU A 253 -35.00 14.45 -1.06
N ASP A 254 -33.93 14.53 -1.84
CA ASP A 254 -33.96 14.36 -3.29
C ASP A 254 -33.73 12.90 -3.68
N ALA A 255 -34.48 12.42 -4.68
CA ALA A 255 -34.34 11.05 -5.18
C ALA A 255 -32.97 10.78 -5.83
N ASP A 256 -32.38 11.81 -6.43
CA ASP A 256 -31.03 11.85 -7.01
C ASP A 256 -30.00 12.53 -6.07
N GLY A 257 -30.34 12.63 -4.78
CA GLY A 257 -29.50 13.25 -3.75
C GLY A 257 -28.04 12.79 -3.72
N PRO A 258 -27.75 11.46 -3.79
CA PRO A 258 -26.38 10.96 -3.87
C PRO A 258 -25.56 11.52 -5.04
N LEU A 259 -26.16 11.71 -6.22
CA LEU A 259 -25.47 12.33 -7.36
C LEU A 259 -25.25 13.82 -7.14
N LYS A 260 -26.28 14.54 -6.69
CA LYS A 260 -26.15 15.97 -6.37
C LYS A 260 -25.11 16.24 -5.28
N ALA A 261 -24.96 15.32 -4.33
CA ALA A 261 -23.94 15.41 -3.29
C ALA A 261 -22.53 15.40 -3.89
N VAL A 262 -22.28 14.64 -4.96
CA VAL A 262 -20.99 14.64 -5.67
C VAL A 262 -20.69 16.01 -6.25
N ASP A 263 -21.68 16.64 -6.90
CA ASP A 263 -21.50 17.98 -7.47
C ASP A 263 -21.27 19.03 -6.36
N HIS A 264 -22.00 18.92 -5.24
CA HIS A 264 -21.86 19.81 -4.07
C HIS A 264 -20.46 19.71 -3.43
N LEU A 265 -19.91 18.50 -3.32
CA LEU A 265 -18.54 18.25 -2.86
C LEU A 265 -17.51 18.83 -3.83
N ARG A 266 -17.74 18.62 -5.13
CA ARG A 266 -16.82 19.06 -6.18
C ARG A 266 -16.63 20.58 -6.20
N GLN A 267 -17.67 21.35 -5.87
CA GLN A 267 -17.63 22.82 -5.82
C GLN A 267 -16.60 23.36 -4.81
N ILE A 268 -16.35 22.64 -3.71
CA ILE A 268 -15.38 23.04 -2.67
C ILE A 268 -14.06 22.27 -2.79
N GLY A 269 -13.78 21.67 -3.94
CA GLY A 269 -12.52 20.97 -4.18
C GLY A 269 -12.46 19.57 -3.60
N ILE A 270 -13.58 18.90 -3.37
CA ILE A 270 -13.60 17.50 -2.94
C ILE A 270 -13.92 16.58 -4.13
N ALA A 271 -12.99 15.68 -4.46
CA ALA A 271 -13.19 14.58 -5.38
C ALA A 271 -13.97 13.45 -4.68
N PHE A 272 -14.98 12.91 -5.34
CA PHE A 272 -15.74 11.76 -4.85
C PHE A 272 -15.59 10.59 -5.80
N VAL A 273 -15.32 9.40 -5.25
CA VAL A 273 -15.15 8.16 -6.02
C VAL A 273 -15.92 7.04 -5.35
N VAL A 274 -16.59 6.22 -6.17
CA VAL A 274 -17.15 4.95 -5.73
C VAL A 274 -16.31 3.82 -6.29
N GLU A 275 -15.74 3.00 -5.42
CA GLU A 275 -15.01 1.78 -5.80
C GLU A 275 -15.41 0.67 -4.85
N ARG A 276 -15.87 -0.48 -5.36
CA ARG A 276 -16.36 -1.57 -4.50
C ARG A 276 -15.24 -2.08 -3.61
N HIS A 277 -15.57 -2.42 -2.36
CA HIS A 277 -14.58 -2.97 -1.43
C HIS A 277 -13.87 -4.20 -2.02
N LEU A 278 -12.61 -4.41 -1.64
CA LEU A 278 -11.91 -5.67 -1.87
C LEU A 278 -12.34 -6.70 -0.80
N PRO A 279 -12.26 -8.01 -1.09
CA PRO A 279 -12.53 -9.03 -0.07
C PRO A 279 -11.68 -8.79 1.19
N ALA A 280 -12.27 -9.01 2.36
CA ALA A 280 -11.62 -8.87 3.68
C ALA A 280 -11.10 -7.46 4.06
N THR A 281 -11.48 -6.38 3.37
CA THR A 281 -11.15 -5.02 3.83
C THR A 281 -12.09 -4.47 4.88
N LEU A 282 -13.33 -4.99 4.95
CA LEU A 282 -14.41 -4.54 5.86
C LEU A 282 -14.68 -3.02 5.82
N LEU A 283 -14.19 -2.33 4.79
CA LEU A 283 -14.19 -0.88 4.64
C LEU A 283 -15.52 -0.36 4.05
N ASP A 284 -16.01 0.75 4.61
CA ASP A 284 -17.21 1.44 4.10
C ASP A 284 -16.85 2.71 3.29
N GLY A 285 -15.78 3.40 3.65
CA GLY A 285 -15.29 4.59 2.97
C GLY A 285 -13.90 5.01 3.45
N ALA A 286 -13.35 6.07 2.84
CA ALA A 286 -12.14 6.73 3.31
C ALA A 286 -12.09 8.20 2.84
N ALA A 287 -11.71 9.09 3.75
CA ALA A 287 -11.32 10.47 3.51
C ALA A 287 -9.79 10.60 3.38
N MET A 288 -9.31 11.27 2.34
CA MET A 288 -7.89 11.41 2.03
C MET A 288 -7.58 12.81 1.53
N GLY A 289 -6.37 13.30 1.82
CA GLY A 289 -5.81 14.44 1.11
C GLY A 289 -5.15 14.03 -0.22
N SER A 290 -5.23 14.87 -1.25
CA SER A 290 -4.39 14.81 -2.45
C SER A 290 -3.24 15.81 -2.40
N PHE A 291 -2.08 15.44 -2.95
CA PHE A 291 -0.94 16.35 -3.13
C PHE A 291 -1.22 17.48 -4.14
N ASP A 292 -2.26 17.34 -4.96
CA ASP A 292 -2.72 18.37 -5.91
C ASP A 292 -3.68 19.37 -5.26
N GLY A 293 -3.83 19.34 -3.93
CA GLY A 293 -4.57 20.35 -3.15
C GLY A 293 -6.09 20.15 -3.10
N TYR A 294 -6.60 18.99 -3.53
CA TYR A 294 -8.03 18.64 -3.40
C TYR A 294 -8.25 17.58 -2.31
N GLY A 295 -9.43 17.59 -1.68
CA GLY A 295 -9.87 16.55 -0.75
C GLY A 295 -10.43 15.35 -1.52
N LEU A 296 -10.33 14.14 -0.99
CA LEU A 296 -10.79 12.93 -1.66
C LEU A 296 -11.65 12.10 -0.71
N ILE A 297 -12.88 11.78 -1.14
CA ILE A 297 -13.75 10.82 -0.47
C ILE A 297 -13.94 9.62 -1.39
N GLY A 298 -13.57 8.43 -0.91
CA GLY A 298 -13.89 7.16 -1.54
C GLY A 298 -14.98 6.44 -0.75
N LEU A 299 -16.04 5.95 -1.38
CA LEU A 299 -17.04 5.08 -0.72
C LEU A 299 -17.07 3.70 -1.37
N THR A 300 -17.21 2.65 -0.56
CA THR A 300 -17.32 1.28 -1.06
C THR A 300 -18.72 0.86 -1.45
N LEU A 301 -19.72 1.55 -0.89
CA LEU A 301 -21.14 1.18 -0.94
C LEU A 301 -21.36 -0.29 -0.59
N ARG A 302 -20.56 -0.86 0.33
CA ARG A 302 -20.71 -2.25 0.81
C ARG A 302 -22.16 -2.53 1.22
N HIS A 303 -22.77 -1.56 1.88
CA HIS A 303 -24.20 -1.51 2.16
C HIS A 303 -24.90 -0.52 1.22
N ASP A 304 -25.56 -1.06 0.19
CA ASP A 304 -26.33 -0.26 -0.79
C ASP A 304 -27.66 0.21 -0.19
N ARG A 305 -27.59 1.23 0.66
CA ARG A 305 -28.73 1.84 1.34
C ARG A 305 -28.49 3.34 1.52
N LEU A 306 -29.54 4.14 1.36
CA LEU A 306 -29.45 5.60 1.55
C LEU A 306 -29.02 5.98 2.96
N ASP A 307 -29.54 5.29 3.99
CA ASP A 307 -29.17 5.55 5.38
C ASP A 307 -27.65 5.41 5.62
N ASN A 308 -27.07 4.36 5.05
CA ASN A 308 -25.64 4.08 5.13
C ASN A 308 -24.83 5.08 4.31
N PHE A 309 -25.25 5.37 3.08
CA PHE A 309 -24.56 6.32 2.21
C PHE A 309 -24.40 7.69 2.87
N TRP A 310 -25.51 8.27 3.37
CA TRP A 310 -25.46 9.60 3.99
C TRP A 310 -24.64 9.61 5.27
N PHE A 311 -24.77 8.57 6.10
CA PHE A 311 -23.97 8.47 7.32
C PHE A 311 -22.47 8.36 7.00
N THR A 312 -22.08 7.44 6.13
CA THR A 312 -20.68 7.25 5.75
C THR A 312 -20.13 8.50 5.06
N LEU A 313 -20.87 9.12 4.14
CA LEU A 313 -20.42 10.35 3.49
C LEU A 313 -20.13 11.47 4.49
N LEU A 314 -21.06 11.76 5.41
CA LEU A 314 -20.86 12.81 6.40
C LEU A 314 -19.77 12.45 7.42
N HIS A 315 -19.55 11.18 7.69
CA HIS A 315 -18.41 10.71 8.50
C HIS A 315 -17.08 11.00 7.80
N GLU A 316 -16.94 10.69 6.51
CA GLU A 316 -15.74 11.03 5.75
C GLU A 316 -15.52 12.55 5.62
N ILE A 317 -16.59 13.33 5.48
CA ILE A 317 -16.52 14.80 5.52
C ILE A 317 -16.04 15.28 6.89
N GLY A 318 -16.47 14.63 7.97
CA GLY A 318 -15.98 14.89 9.33
C GLY A 318 -14.47 14.73 9.42
N HIS A 319 -13.91 13.66 8.84
CA HIS A 319 -12.46 13.49 8.75
C HIS A 319 -11.78 14.61 7.96
N LEU A 320 -12.32 15.00 6.80
CA LEU A 320 -11.77 16.10 6.02
C LEU A 320 -11.80 17.44 6.77
N LYS A 321 -12.87 17.72 7.51
CA LYS A 321 -13.07 18.98 8.24
C LYS A 321 -12.21 19.05 9.51
N LEU A 322 -12.21 17.99 10.31
CA LEU A 322 -11.67 18.00 11.67
C LEU A 322 -10.22 17.53 11.73
N HIS A 323 -9.82 16.62 10.83
CA HIS A 323 -8.57 15.88 10.97
C HIS A 323 -7.59 16.12 9.80
N ILE A 324 -8.05 16.69 8.68
CA ILE A 324 -7.22 16.96 7.49
C ILE A 324 -7.06 18.48 7.33
N GLY A 325 -6.07 19.06 8.01
CA GLY A 325 -5.70 20.47 7.90
C GLY A 325 -4.86 20.81 6.65
N PRO A 326 -4.72 22.11 6.30
CA PRO A 326 -3.89 22.58 5.17
C PRO A 326 -2.42 22.13 5.28
N GLU A 327 -1.87 22.05 6.49
CA GLU A 327 -0.51 21.56 6.76
C GLU A 327 -0.45 20.01 6.91
N ALA A 328 -1.60 19.36 7.11
CA ALA A 328 -1.72 17.91 7.31
C ALA A 328 -1.56 17.11 6.00
N PHE A 329 -1.72 17.75 4.83
CA PHE A 329 -1.37 17.15 3.54
C PHE A 329 0.13 16.80 3.43
N ALA A 330 0.98 17.41 4.26
CA ALA A 330 2.39 17.09 4.39
C ALA A 330 2.75 16.32 5.67
N ALA A 331 1.89 16.36 6.71
CA ALA A 331 2.24 15.92 8.07
C ALA A 331 1.49 14.68 8.59
N ILE A 332 0.54 14.08 7.86
CA ILE A 332 -0.07 12.78 8.25
C ILE A 332 0.85 11.64 7.81
N PHE A 333 2.06 11.60 8.34
CA PHE A 333 2.97 10.46 8.17
C PHE A 333 3.80 10.15 9.43
N ASP A 334 3.53 10.83 10.56
CA ASP A 334 4.39 10.74 11.75
C ASP A 334 3.57 10.71 13.04
N ASP A 335 2.76 9.65 13.23
CA ASP A 335 2.59 9.03 14.55
C ASP A 335 1.81 7.72 14.38
N THR A 336 2.50 6.58 14.48
CA THR A 336 1.87 5.25 14.37
C THR A 336 1.89 4.65 15.76
N GLU A 337 0.69 4.42 16.32
CA GLU A 337 0.37 3.94 17.68
C GLU A 337 0.09 5.04 18.72
N SER A 338 -1.06 5.73 18.61
CA SER A 338 -1.53 6.64 19.65
C SER A 338 -3.07 6.56 19.85
N PRO A 339 -3.61 6.76 21.06
CA PRO A 339 -5.05 6.91 21.36
C PRO A 339 -5.78 8.04 20.59
N SER A 340 -5.11 8.70 19.64
CA SER A 340 -5.67 9.67 18.71
C SER A 340 -6.69 9.05 17.74
N ASP A 341 -6.50 7.80 17.30
CA ASP A 341 -7.34 7.20 16.27
C ASP A 341 -8.77 6.96 16.76
N GLU A 342 -8.95 6.41 17.97
CA GLU A 342 -10.29 6.22 18.54
C GLU A 342 -11.01 7.56 18.74
N ARG A 343 -10.28 8.61 19.14
CA ARG A 343 -10.85 9.95 19.31
C ARG A 343 -11.28 10.56 17.98
N HIS A 344 -10.44 10.48 16.95
CA HIS A 344 -10.80 10.98 15.61
C HIS A 344 -12.04 10.28 15.06
N GLU A 345 -12.16 8.97 15.26
CA GLU A 345 -13.35 8.22 14.85
C GLU A 345 -14.61 8.64 15.61
N GLU A 346 -14.51 8.84 16.93
CA GLU A 346 -15.61 9.35 17.74
C GLU A 346 -16.03 10.77 17.32
N GLU A 347 -15.07 11.63 17.01
CA GLU A 347 -15.30 13.00 16.53
C GLU A 347 -15.99 13.01 15.16
N ALA A 348 -15.53 12.19 14.20
CA ALA A 348 -16.17 12.05 12.90
C ALA A 348 -17.58 11.44 13.00
N ASP A 349 -17.78 10.47 13.89
CA ASP A 349 -19.11 9.93 14.20
C ASP A 349 -20.03 10.96 14.85
N GLY A 350 -19.49 11.78 15.76
CA GLY A 350 -20.19 12.91 16.36
C GLY A 350 -20.62 13.93 15.32
N PHE A 351 -19.69 14.32 14.45
CA PHE A 351 -19.92 15.22 13.32
C PHE A 351 -21.04 14.71 12.42
N ALA A 352 -20.95 13.45 11.95
CA ALA A 352 -21.94 12.88 11.05
C ALA A 352 -23.34 12.83 11.66
N ARG A 353 -23.45 12.41 12.92
CA ARG A 353 -24.74 12.36 13.64
C ARG A 353 -25.35 13.74 13.81
N ASN A 354 -24.55 14.73 14.23
CA ASN A 354 -25.03 16.09 14.47
C ASN A 354 -25.36 16.82 13.17
N ALA A 355 -24.56 16.64 12.11
CA ALA A 355 -24.84 17.21 10.80
C ALA A 355 -26.16 16.69 10.24
N LEU A 356 -26.36 15.37 10.26
CA LEU A 356 -27.57 14.75 9.71
C LEU A 356 -28.82 15.05 10.53
N LEU A 357 -28.71 15.03 11.87
CA LEU A 357 -29.82 15.34 12.75
C LEU A 357 -29.29 15.79 14.12
N PRO A 358 -29.25 17.11 14.40
CA PRO A 358 -28.74 17.63 15.66
C PRO A 358 -29.35 16.93 16.89
N VAL A 359 -28.55 16.68 17.93
CA VAL A 359 -29.02 15.99 19.15
C VAL A 359 -30.29 16.61 19.73
N ALA A 360 -30.40 17.94 19.75
CA ALA A 360 -31.61 18.62 20.24
C ALA A 360 -32.88 18.29 19.43
N GLN A 361 -32.76 18.05 18.12
CA GLN A 361 -33.88 17.59 17.30
C GLN A 361 -34.15 16.10 17.51
N TRP A 362 -33.09 15.29 17.61
CA TRP A 362 -33.21 13.87 17.84
C TRP A 362 -33.87 13.52 19.18
N ASP A 363 -33.58 14.27 20.24
CA ASP A 363 -34.23 14.09 21.54
C ASP A 363 -35.74 14.37 21.51
N LEU A 364 -36.20 15.15 20.53
CA LEU A 364 -37.62 15.43 20.27
C LEU A 364 -38.26 14.46 19.27
N ALA A 365 -37.51 13.49 18.73
CA ALA A 365 -37.98 12.56 17.71
C ALA A 365 -38.85 11.46 18.32
N VAL A 366 -40.10 11.38 17.88
CA VAL A 366 -41.04 10.34 18.33
C VAL A 366 -40.65 8.97 17.77
N SER A 367 -40.01 8.96 16.60
CA SER A 367 -39.54 7.76 15.90
C SER A 367 -38.47 6.99 16.69
N ARG A 368 -37.69 7.66 17.55
CA ARG A 368 -36.73 7.04 18.48
C ARG A 368 -37.37 5.99 19.39
N PHE A 369 -38.58 6.25 19.86
CA PHE A 369 -39.31 5.38 20.80
C PHE A 369 -40.31 4.48 20.09
N SER A 370 -41.14 5.06 19.21
CA SER A 370 -42.24 4.33 18.58
C SER A 370 -41.78 3.36 17.48
N ARG A 371 -40.66 3.67 16.80
CA ARG A 371 -40.07 2.86 15.72
C ARG A 371 -41.07 2.47 14.60
N THR A 372 -42.07 3.33 14.35
CA THR A 372 -43.07 3.12 13.30
C THR A 372 -42.73 3.94 12.05
N GLU A 373 -43.11 3.44 10.87
CA GLU A 373 -42.92 4.19 9.61
C GLU A 373 -43.59 5.56 9.65
N LYS A 374 -44.83 5.64 10.19
CA LYS A 374 -45.56 6.90 10.32
C LYS A 374 -44.80 7.93 11.16
N ALA A 375 -44.20 7.51 12.28
CA ALA A 375 -43.40 8.40 13.11
C ALA A 375 -42.14 8.87 12.39
N VAL A 376 -41.45 7.96 11.69
CA VAL A 376 -40.26 8.30 10.88
C VAL A 376 -40.61 9.33 9.82
N LEU A 377 -41.68 9.13 9.05
CA LEU A 377 -42.11 10.08 8.01
C LEU A 377 -42.52 11.43 8.59
N THR A 378 -43.16 11.44 9.76
CA THR A 378 -43.56 12.67 10.45
C THR A 378 -42.34 13.44 10.93
N ASP A 379 -41.38 12.78 11.58
CA ASP A 379 -40.15 13.40 12.05
C ASP A 379 -39.28 13.86 10.88
N ALA A 380 -39.20 13.09 9.79
CA ALA A 380 -38.45 13.43 8.58
C ALA A 380 -38.96 14.74 7.98
N LYS A 381 -40.28 14.88 7.85
CA LYS A 381 -40.92 16.12 7.42
C LYS A 381 -40.70 17.26 8.40
N ARG A 382 -40.77 17.00 9.71
CA ARG A 382 -40.61 18.01 10.76
C ARG A 382 -39.19 18.59 10.80
N PHE A 383 -38.19 17.73 10.63
CA PHE A 383 -36.77 18.11 10.74
C PHE A 383 -36.13 18.45 9.40
N GLY A 384 -36.83 18.20 8.27
CA GLY A 384 -36.35 18.56 6.94
C GLY A 384 -35.25 17.63 6.42
N VAL A 385 -35.32 16.33 6.74
CA VAL A 385 -34.34 15.33 6.33
C VAL A 385 -35.01 14.12 5.71
N GLY A 386 -34.29 13.38 4.87
CA GLY A 386 -34.79 12.16 4.23
C GLY A 386 -35.22 11.08 5.24
N PRO A 387 -36.32 10.34 5.01
CA PRO A 387 -36.77 9.27 5.90
C PRO A 387 -35.70 8.21 6.23
N ALA A 388 -34.81 7.93 5.26
CA ALA A 388 -33.71 6.97 5.43
C ALA A 388 -32.73 7.39 6.52
N VAL A 389 -32.46 8.68 6.69
CA VAL A 389 -31.55 9.21 7.72
C VAL A 389 -32.08 8.85 9.12
N ILE A 390 -33.37 9.11 9.35
CA ILE A 390 -34.03 8.82 10.62
C ILE A 390 -34.14 7.31 10.84
N ALA A 391 -34.60 6.56 9.84
CA ALA A 391 -34.71 5.11 9.92
C ALA A 391 -33.37 4.44 10.24
N GLY A 392 -32.28 4.89 9.62
CA GLY A 392 -30.92 4.43 9.90
C GLY A 392 -30.50 4.68 11.34
N ARG A 393 -30.73 5.91 11.83
CA ARG A 393 -30.39 6.26 13.22
C ARG A 393 -31.18 5.45 14.24
N VAL A 394 -32.49 5.25 14.01
CA VAL A 394 -33.32 4.36 14.86
C VAL A 394 -32.73 2.95 14.90
N ARG A 395 -32.40 2.36 13.75
CA ARG A 395 -31.84 1.00 13.66
C ARG A 395 -30.51 0.90 14.41
N ARG A 396 -29.64 1.90 14.26
CA ARG A 396 -28.33 1.97 14.94
C ARG A 396 -28.47 2.06 16.46
N GLU A 397 -29.29 2.98 16.97
CA GLU A 397 -29.49 3.16 18.43
C GLU A 397 -30.22 1.98 19.08
N ALA A 398 -31.13 1.33 18.34
CA ALA A 398 -31.81 0.14 18.82
C ALA A 398 -30.96 -1.14 18.75
N GLY A 399 -29.84 -1.13 18.02
CA GLY A 399 -29.08 -2.34 17.68
C GLY A 399 -29.86 -3.35 16.83
N ASP A 400 -30.96 -2.92 16.21
CA ASP A 400 -31.89 -3.77 15.47
C ASP A 400 -32.01 -3.31 14.02
N TYR A 401 -31.33 -4.03 13.13
CA TYR A 401 -31.33 -3.75 11.70
C TYR A 401 -32.51 -4.43 10.96
N THR A 402 -33.43 -5.09 11.68
CA THR A 402 -34.61 -5.74 11.08
C THR A 402 -35.81 -4.81 10.95
N VAL A 403 -35.87 -3.74 11.74
CA VAL A 403 -36.93 -2.72 11.68
C VAL A 403 -36.73 -1.73 10.54
N LEU A 404 -37.83 -1.10 10.09
CA LEU A 404 -37.85 0.02 9.14
C LEU A 404 -37.12 -0.23 7.81
N ARG A 405 -37.02 -1.51 7.38
CA ARG A 405 -36.30 -1.93 6.16
C ARG A 405 -36.81 -1.25 4.87
N SER A 406 -38.09 -0.92 4.83
CA SER A 406 -38.74 -0.20 3.72
C SER A 406 -38.27 1.25 3.59
N LEU A 407 -37.76 1.86 4.65
CA LEU A 407 -37.46 3.30 4.70
C LEU A 407 -35.98 3.64 4.55
N VAL A 408 -35.08 2.65 4.51
CA VAL A 408 -33.62 2.88 4.46
C VAL A 408 -33.07 3.05 3.04
N GLY A 409 -33.93 2.98 2.03
CA GLY A 409 -33.56 3.15 0.62
C GLY A 409 -32.63 2.06 0.09
N ALA A 410 -32.97 0.79 0.34
CA ALA A 410 -32.14 -0.34 -0.08
C ALA A 410 -32.13 -0.49 -1.61
N GLY A 411 -30.93 -0.64 -2.20
CA GLY A 411 -30.76 -0.78 -3.65
C GLY A 411 -30.81 0.54 -4.44
N GLU A 412 -30.88 1.68 -3.75
CA GLU A 412 -31.13 2.97 -4.40
C GLU A 412 -29.87 3.76 -4.73
N VAL A 413 -28.71 3.43 -4.16
CA VAL A 413 -27.50 4.26 -4.27
C VAL A 413 -26.64 3.80 -5.45
N ARG A 414 -26.30 2.51 -5.53
CA ARG A 414 -25.41 1.98 -6.59
C ARG A 414 -25.94 2.25 -8.00
N ARG A 415 -27.25 2.15 -8.21
CA ARG A 415 -27.91 2.44 -9.50
C ARG A 415 -27.65 3.85 -10.00
N GLN A 416 -27.45 4.81 -9.10
CA GLN A 416 -27.19 6.21 -9.47
C GLN A 416 -25.76 6.39 -10.02
N PHE A 417 -24.85 5.51 -9.63
CA PHE A 417 -23.45 5.50 -10.08
C PHE A 417 -23.18 4.48 -11.19
N GLY A 418 -24.23 3.87 -11.76
CA GLY A 418 -24.10 2.87 -12.83
C GLY A 418 -23.47 1.54 -12.40
N LEU A 419 -23.62 1.17 -11.11
CA LEU A 419 -23.03 -0.02 -10.49
C LEU A 419 -23.99 -1.18 -10.25
#